data_AF-A0AAU3DWJ7-F1
#
_entry.id   AF-A0AAU3DWJ7-F1
#
_cell.length_a   1.000
_cell.length_b   1.000
_cell.length_c   1.000
_cell.angle_alpha   90.00
_cell.angle_beta   90.00
_cell.angle_gamma   90.00
#
_symmetry.space_group_name_H-M   'P 1'
#
loop_
_entity.id
_entity.type
_entity.pdbx_description
1 polymer ?
#
loop_
_entity_poly.entity_id
_entity_poly.type
_entity_poly.pdbx_seq_one_letter_code
_entity_poly.pdbx_strand_id
1 'polypeptide(L)'
;MTDPAAGSSRLAVWWLRVVFGFIGLGAFILGYVGFERLLESRPDTAHNPYDVFYYDLQLFVLGAEPFQDAGPYPWQLQVARFAAPLFTLLAVAEASRLLLAAESRRLRARRARNHVLVCGDSQFAHMLADRLFADGERVVVVRSVPFGPLEYRLRRYLGVIGDPASPAVLRGAGLSRAHTVYVCSEDDDRNHAIANTASRLIQDRRQPPRVYVLVHDSEMCLSLQARRLGAVGFSRLRLDYFHVDDVAARALHRHHPLPRPSGRPARVLIAGTGSFRRTLLVETARHWRARLADTPAGHLPPPLRVDLAAPDAGTELAAVTSRYPFLTAACEITAYDLELDRLARFDRLDRRRYDRIYICAPDETNGLQFVLDTPALWQSAESSVFVPVYRQAALAAAFHGDARHDLLDEVHGKLRLYPVLTHACDARLIAEDLTERLARLIHERYLQAQQRAGVRPGGAPAMVGWSRLPESLRRANRAHVQDIAAKLRNLGCVVAPRRGGTGDASAAGEAIDDRIEELARLEHERWCRERRGEGWTHGEFRDDVRRRHPALRPWDELPLDVQEQNRAEIRALPDVLSDSGFELIRLAPAVPKQREGPGDAD
;
A
#
# COMPACT_ATOMS: atom_id res chain seq x y z
N MET A 1 -8.97 25.59 -10.40
CA MET A 1 -8.79 27.00 -9.96
C MET A 1 -7.33 27.37 -10.08
N THR A 2 -7.03 28.27 -11.01
CA THR A 2 -5.68 28.76 -11.35
C THR A 2 -5.23 29.81 -10.33
N ASP A 3 -4.11 29.55 -9.66
CA ASP A 3 -3.46 30.53 -8.79
C ASP A 3 -2.10 30.92 -9.43
N PRO A 4 -1.94 32.16 -9.96
CA PRO A 4 -0.72 32.59 -10.60
C PRO A 4 0.23 33.18 -9.55
N ALA A 5 1.02 32.34 -8.88
CA ALA A 5 2.02 32.82 -7.91
C ALA A 5 3.40 32.11 -8.00
N ALA A 6 3.69 31.42 -9.10
CA ALA A 6 4.98 30.74 -9.28
C ALA A 6 6.06 31.61 -9.95
N GLY A 7 5.67 32.62 -10.75
CA GLY A 7 6.60 33.51 -11.45
C GLY A 7 7.22 34.59 -10.55
N SER A 8 6.45 35.14 -9.61
CA SER A 8 6.89 36.23 -8.73
C SER A 8 8.00 35.81 -7.77
N SER A 9 8.00 34.58 -7.26
CA SER A 9 9.04 34.10 -6.32
C SER A 9 10.40 33.85 -6.97
N ARG A 10 10.45 33.41 -8.24
CA ARG A 10 11.73 33.24 -8.96
C ARG A 10 12.32 34.57 -9.36
N LEU A 11 11.48 35.49 -9.85
CA LEU A 11 11.89 36.86 -10.13
C LEU A 11 12.35 37.55 -8.85
N ALA A 12 11.64 37.39 -7.73
CA ALA A 12 12.05 37.97 -6.45
C ALA A 12 13.38 37.42 -5.94
N VAL A 13 13.62 36.10 -5.99
CA VAL A 13 14.90 35.51 -5.55
C VAL A 13 16.04 35.87 -6.50
N TRP A 14 15.79 35.94 -7.80
CA TRP A 14 16.78 36.39 -8.78
C TRP A 14 17.11 37.86 -8.58
N TRP A 15 16.11 38.73 -8.44
CA TRP A 15 16.29 40.14 -8.09
C TRP A 15 17.02 40.33 -6.77
N LEU A 16 16.72 39.51 -5.74
CA LEU A 16 17.42 39.56 -4.47
C LEU A 16 18.92 39.23 -4.65
N ARG A 17 19.27 38.24 -5.47
CA ARG A 17 20.67 37.89 -5.79
C ARG A 17 21.37 38.96 -6.60
N VAL A 18 20.66 39.59 -7.53
CA VAL A 18 21.17 40.71 -8.32
C VAL A 18 21.44 41.91 -7.42
N VAL A 19 20.48 42.29 -6.56
CA VAL A 19 20.64 43.34 -5.55
C VAL A 19 21.78 43.01 -4.59
N PHE A 20 21.90 41.77 -4.15
CA PHE A 20 23.00 41.30 -3.30
C PHE A 20 24.36 41.44 -4.00
N GLY A 21 24.45 41.08 -5.28
CA GLY A 21 25.64 41.29 -6.10
C GLY A 21 26.00 42.78 -6.27
N PHE A 22 25.00 43.64 -6.45
CA PHE A 22 25.21 45.10 -6.51
C PHE A 22 25.67 45.68 -5.17
N ILE A 23 25.18 45.16 -4.03
CA ILE A 23 25.65 45.58 -2.70
C ILE A 23 27.12 45.18 -2.50
N GLY A 24 27.50 43.96 -2.88
CA GLY A 24 28.89 43.50 -2.81
C GLY A 24 29.82 44.34 -3.70
N LEU A 25 29.43 44.57 -4.95
CA LEU A 25 30.17 45.41 -5.90
C LEU A 25 30.24 46.87 -5.44
N GLY A 26 29.15 47.41 -4.89
CA GLY A 26 29.11 48.77 -4.35
C GLY A 26 30.00 48.93 -3.13
N ALA A 27 30.03 47.94 -2.23
CA ALA A 27 30.94 47.92 -1.09
C ALA A 27 32.41 47.90 -1.53
N PHE A 28 32.74 47.11 -2.56
CA PHE A 28 34.07 47.04 -3.16
C PHE A 28 34.47 48.38 -3.82
N ILE A 29 33.62 48.95 -4.68
CA ILE A 29 33.92 50.24 -5.32
C ILE A 29 34.09 51.37 -4.30
N LEU A 30 33.23 51.41 -3.26
CA LEU A 30 33.34 52.40 -2.19
C LEU A 30 34.57 52.18 -1.32
N GLY A 31 34.99 50.93 -1.11
CA GLY A 31 36.22 50.58 -0.40
C GLY A 31 37.45 51.04 -1.18
N TYR A 32 37.55 50.69 -2.46
CA TYR A 32 38.63 51.12 -3.36
C TYR A 32 38.76 52.65 -3.43
N VAL A 33 37.66 53.37 -3.72
CA VAL A 33 37.64 54.86 -3.75
C VAL A 33 37.94 55.46 -2.37
N GLY A 34 37.47 54.81 -1.31
CA GLY A 34 37.72 55.22 0.07
C GLY A 34 39.19 55.11 0.46
N PHE A 35 39.87 54.04 0.04
CA PHE A 35 41.31 53.86 0.25
C PHE A 35 42.14 54.80 -0.61
N GLU A 36 41.85 54.98 -1.91
CA GLU A 36 42.57 55.95 -2.74
C GLU A 36 42.55 57.35 -2.11
N ARG A 37 41.37 57.83 -1.67
CA ARG A 37 41.25 59.15 -1.02
C ARG A 37 41.95 59.23 0.34
N LEU A 38 41.93 58.16 1.13
CA LEU A 38 42.63 58.10 2.41
C LEU A 38 44.15 58.19 2.20
N LEU A 39 44.67 57.51 1.19
CA LEU A 39 46.10 57.41 0.88
C LEU A 39 46.60 58.68 0.18
N GLU A 40 45.80 59.33 -0.66
CA GLU A 40 46.07 60.68 -1.20
C GLU A 40 46.20 61.74 -0.09
N SER A 41 45.45 61.59 1.00
CA SER A 41 45.51 62.49 2.16
C SER A 41 46.68 62.21 3.12
N ARG A 42 47.41 61.11 2.92
CA ARG A 42 48.56 60.68 3.74
C ARG A 42 49.79 60.39 2.84
N PRO A 43 50.52 61.43 2.40
CA PRO A 43 51.57 61.30 1.39
C PRO A 43 52.87 60.59 1.84
N ASP A 44 53.00 60.22 3.13
CA ASP A 44 54.22 59.59 3.67
C ASP A 44 54.34 58.09 3.40
N THR A 45 53.32 57.47 2.83
CA THR A 45 53.36 56.07 2.41
C THR A 45 53.18 56.00 0.88
N ALA A 46 54.15 55.39 0.19
CA ALA A 46 54.03 55.10 -1.24
C ALA A 46 53.10 53.89 -1.41
N HIS A 47 52.05 54.02 -2.23
CA HIS A 47 51.10 52.93 -2.48
C HIS A 47 50.93 52.70 -3.97
N ASN A 48 50.90 51.43 -4.36
CA ASN A 48 50.56 50.98 -5.70
C ASN A 48 49.04 50.71 -5.78
N PRO A 49 48.37 50.90 -6.92
CA PRO A 49 46.99 50.40 -7.14
C PRO A 49 46.74 48.96 -6.67
N TYR A 50 47.75 48.09 -6.72
CA TYR A 50 47.65 46.72 -6.19
C TYR A 50 47.53 46.66 -4.65
N ASP A 51 48.11 47.61 -3.93
CA ASP A 51 48.03 47.69 -2.47
C ASP A 51 46.64 48.16 -2.03
N VAL A 52 46.06 49.14 -2.74
CA VAL A 52 44.67 49.61 -2.54
C VAL A 52 43.69 48.47 -2.74
N PHE A 53 43.86 47.71 -3.83
CA PHE A 53 43.06 46.52 -4.12
C PHE A 53 43.19 45.46 -3.01
N TYR A 54 44.40 45.23 -2.50
CA TYR A 54 44.64 44.29 -1.40
C TYR A 54 43.97 44.74 -0.09
N TYR A 55 44.08 46.01 0.29
CA TYR A 55 43.41 46.55 1.48
C TYR A 55 41.89 46.52 1.38
N ASP A 56 41.34 46.76 0.20
CA ASP A 56 39.90 46.64 -0.06
C ASP A 56 39.41 45.20 0.10
N LEU A 57 40.16 44.21 -0.41
CA LEU A 57 39.85 42.79 -0.16
C LEU A 57 39.91 42.42 1.33
N GLN A 58 40.84 43.01 2.10
CA GLN A 58 40.92 42.78 3.55
C GLN A 58 39.67 43.26 4.32
N LEU A 59 38.90 44.23 3.79
CA LEU A 59 37.63 44.65 4.40
C LEU A 59 36.62 43.49 4.47
N PHE A 60 36.62 42.59 3.48
CA PHE A 60 35.69 41.45 3.46
C PHE A 60 36.02 40.36 4.49
N VAL A 61 37.24 40.37 5.04
CA VAL A 61 37.76 39.36 5.98
C VAL A 61 37.98 39.94 7.38
N LEU A 62 37.52 41.18 7.65
CA LEU A 62 37.70 41.87 8.94
C LEU A 62 39.18 42.03 9.35
N GLY A 63 40.08 42.34 8.39
CA GLY A 63 41.53 42.30 8.63
C GLY A 63 42.34 43.46 8.04
N ALA A 64 41.72 44.59 7.70
CA ALA A 64 42.44 45.67 7.02
C ALA A 64 43.49 46.37 7.92
N GLU A 65 44.76 46.29 7.54
CA GLU A 65 45.91 46.90 8.24
C GLU A 65 45.84 48.43 8.45
N PRO A 66 45.28 49.24 7.53
CA PRO A 66 45.28 50.71 7.67
C PRO A 66 44.38 51.28 8.78
N PHE A 67 43.69 50.42 9.54
CA PHE A 67 42.83 50.83 10.67
C PHE A 67 43.56 50.85 12.02
N GLN A 68 44.87 50.61 12.06
CA GLN A 68 45.65 50.71 13.30
C GLN A 68 45.78 52.17 13.80
N ASP A 69 45.70 53.15 12.90
CA ASP A 69 45.70 54.58 13.24
C ASP A 69 44.29 55.16 13.26
N ALA A 70 43.92 55.81 14.37
CA ALA A 70 42.68 56.56 14.47
C ALA A 70 42.75 57.84 13.62
N GLY A 71 41.92 57.93 12.58
CA GLY A 71 41.82 59.13 11.75
C GLY A 71 40.40 59.35 11.21
N PRO A 72 40.09 60.55 10.70
CA PRO A 72 38.83 60.78 10.01
C PRO A 72 38.86 60.00 8.69
N TYR A 73 38.14 58.88 8.62
CA TYR A 73 38.01 58.10 7.39
C TYR A 73 37.01 58.77 6.42
N PRO A 74 37.26 58.73 5.10
CA PRO A 74 36.28 59.12 4.09
C PRO A 74 34.96 58.37 4.30
N TRP A 75 33.83 59.04 4.05
CA TRP A 75 32.52 58.42 4.26
C TRP A 75 32.33 57.16 3.40
N GLN A 76 32.96 57.08 2.22
CA GLN A 76 32.94 55.89 1.36
C GLN A 76 33.53 54.68 2.10
N LEU A 77 34.68 54.88 2.75
CA LEU A 77 35.36 53.84 3.52
C LEU A 77 34.58 53.47 4.79
N GLN A 78 33.91 54.44 5.42
CA GLN A 78 33.02 54.17 6.57
C GLN A 78 31.87 53.24 6.17
N VAL A 79 31.26 53.45 5.00
CA VAL A 79 30.19 52.57 4.49
C VAL A 79 30.74 51.19 4.13
N ALA A 80 31.85 51.14 3.37
CA ALA A 80 32.47 49.89 2.94
C ALA A 80 32.94 49.02 4.13
N ARG A 81 33.47 49.63 5.19
CA ARG A 81 33.96 48.97 6.41
C ARG A 81 32.92 48.09 7.09
N PHE A 82 31.64 48.45 7.02
CA PHE A 82 30.56 47.65 7.59
C PHE A 82 29.83 46.81 6.53
N ALA A 83 29.70 47.32 5.30
CA ALA A 83 29.02 46.62 4.22
C ALA A 83 29.77 45.36 3.74
N ALA A 84 31.09 45.42 3.62
CA ALA A 84 31.91 44.31 3.13
C ALA A 84 31.91 43.08 4.07
N PRO A 85 32.18 43.21 5.39
CA PRO A 85 32.03 42.09 6.32
C PRO A 85 30.61 41.54 6.40
N LEU A 86 29.60 42.42 6.37
CA LEU A 86 28.19 42.00 6.41
C LEU A 86 27.82 41.19 5.16
N PHE A 87 28.30 41.59 3.99
CA PHE A 87 28.16 40.82 2.75
C PHE A 87 28.80 39.43 2.89
N THR A 88 30.04 39.33 3.36
CA THR A 88 30.72 38.05 3.59
C THR A 88 29.93 37.16 4.56
N LEU A 89 29.45 37.72 5.68
CA LEU A 89 28.65 36.99 6.67
C LEU A 89 27.32 36.50 6.07
N LEU A 90 26.62 37.32 5.29
CA LEU A 90 25.38 36.93 4.63
C LEU A 90 25.61 35.87 3.55
N ALA A 91 26.70 35.97 2.78
CA ALA A 91 27.07 34.99 1.78
C ALA A 91 27.40 33.62 2.42
N VAL A 92 28.17 33.63 3.52
CA VAL A 92 28.45 32.43 4.32
C VAL A 92 27.17 31.86 4.92
N ALA A 93 26.27 32.70 5.45
CA ALA A 93 25.00 32.27 6.00
C ALA A 93 24.08 31.64 4.93
N GLU A 94 24.01 32.22 3.72
CA GLU A 94 23.22 31.67 2.61
C GLU A 94 23.79 30.34 2.11
N ALA A 95 25.11 30.25 1.95
CA ALA A 95 25.80 29.01 1.60
C ALA A 95 25.59 27.92 2.67
N SER A 96 25.71 28.27 3.94
CA SER A 96 25.47 27.37 5.09
C SER A 96 24.03 26.91 5.17
N ARG A 97 23.05 27.77 4.83
CA ARG A 97 21.63 27.42 4.82
C ARG A 97 21.33 26.28 3.84
N LEU A 98 22.00 26.23 2.69
CA LEU A 98 21.81 25.16 1.70
C LEU A 98 22.34 23.81 2.22
N LEU A 99 23.51 23.82 2.88
CA LEU A 99 24.10 22.63 3.51
C LEU A 99 23.23 22.14 4.69
N LEU A 100 22.75 23.06 5.53
CA LEU A 100 21.91 22.74 6.69
C LEU A 100 20.46 22.42 6.32
N ALA A 101 20.00 22.76 5.10
CA ALA A 101 18.63 22.46 4.67
C ALA A 101 18.37 20.95 4.60
N ALA A 102 19.34 20.16 4.14
CA ALA A 102 19.23 18.71 4.11
C ALA A 102 19.18 18.11 5.52
N GLU A 103 20.10 18.54 6.40
CA GLU A 103 20.20 18.03 7.77
C GLU A 103 19.00 18.43 8.63
N SER A 104 18.50 19.66 8.46
CA SER A 104 17.30 20.12 9.15
C SER A 104 16.03 19.37 8.72
N ARG A 105 15.90 19.02 7.43
CA ARG A 105 14.80 18.15 6.95
C ARG A 105 14.88 16.76 7.57
N ARG A 106 16.07 16.16 7.59
CA ARG A 106 16.31 14.86 8.24
C ARG A 106 15.95 14.91 9.72
N LEU A 107 16.32 15.99 10.43
CA LEU A 107 15.96 16.16 11.83
C LEU A 107 14.44 16.33 12.04
N ARG A 108 13.76 17.09 11.18
CA ARG A 108 12.29 17.23 11.21
C ARG A 108 11.60 15.90 10.95
N ALA A 109 12.06 15.13 9.96
CA ALA A 109 11.55 13.79 9.66
C ALA A 109 11.77 12.84 10.85
N ARG A 110 12.97 12.83 11.44
CA ARG A 110 13.29 12.02 12.63
C ARG A 110 12.41 12.36 13.84
N ARG A 111 12.04 13.63 13.99
CA ARG A 111 11.19 14.10 15.09
C ARG A 111 9.69 13.94 14.83
N ALA A 112 9.28 13.72 13.57
CA ALA A 112 7.89 13.45 13.21
C ALA A 112 7.33 12.27 13.99
N ARG A 113 6.03 12.33 14.26
CA ARG A 113 5.26 11.34 15.01
C ARG A 113 3.94 11.13 14.31
N ASN A 114 3.40 9.91 14.41
CA ASN A 114 2.13 9.53 13.81
C ASN A 114 2.09 9.92 12.33
N HIS A 115 3.10 9.44 11.61
CA HIS A 115 3.29 9.69 10.18
C HIS A 115 3.38 8.38 9.42
N VAL A 116 3.12 8.46 8.13
CA VAL A 116 3.37 7.39 7.16
C VAL A 116 4.75 7.57 6.56
N LEU A 117 5.48 6.46 6.46
CA LEU A 117 6.77 6.40 5.78
C LEU A 117 6.59 5.71 4.43
N VAL A 118 6.93 6.37 3.33
CA VAL A 118 6.94 5.76 1.99
C VAL A 118 8.39 5.67 1.52
N CYS A 119 8.87 4.45 1.27
CA CYS A 119 10.23 4.16 0.85
C CYS A 119 10.25 3.71 -0.61
N GLY A 120 11.06 4.37 -1.44
CA GLY A 120 11.27 3.98 -2.84
C GLY A 120 11.26 5.17 -3.78
N ASP A 121 11.83 4.94 -4.97
CA ASP A 121 11.96 5.91 -6.06
C ASP A 121 10.94 5.65 -7.20
N SER A 122 10.05 4.67 -7.06
CA SER A 122 9.12 4.29 -8.14
C SER A 122 8.01 5.33 -8.36
N GLN A 123 7.44 5.32 -9.58
CA GLN A 123 6.24 6.12 -9.88
C GLN A 123 5.10 5.82 -8.89
N PHE A 124 4.91 4.54 -8.53
CA PHE A 124 3.90 4.13 -7.57
C PHE A 124 4.15 4.72 -6.16
N ALA A 125 5.41 4.73 -5.68
CA ALA A 125 5.76 5.37 -4.39
C ALA A 125 5.41 6.86 -4.38
N HIS A 126 5.67 7.58 -5.48
CA HIS A 126 5.34 8.99 -5.60
C HIS A 126 3.83 9.23 -5.61
N MET A 127 3.07 8.44 -6.38
CA MET A 127 1.61 8.54 -6.45
C MET A 127 0.96 8.20 -5.10
N LEU A 128 1.45 7.16 -4.42
CA LEU A 128 0.96 6.76 -3.10
C LEU A 128 1.24 7.85 -2.07
N ALA A 129 2.44 8.44 -2.07
CA ALA A 129 2.78 9.55 -1.17
C ALA A 129 1.89 10.79 -1.39
N ASP A 130 1.60 11.14 -2.65
CA ASP A 130 0.68 12.23 -2.98
C ASP A 130 -0.74 11.93 -2.51
N ARG A 131 -1.22 10.71 -2.74
CA ARG A 131 -2.58 10.30 -2.35
C ARG A 131 -2.75 10.31 -0.83
N LEU A 132 -1.80 9.74 -0.09
CA LEU A 132 -1.79 9.78 1.38
C LEU A 132 -1.79 11.20 1.91
N PHE A 133 -0.96 12.08 1.31
CA PHE A 133 -0.91 13.48 1.70
C PHE A 133 -2.24 14.20 1.42
N ALA A 134 -2.87 13.94 0.27
CA ALA A 134 -4.19 14.47 -0.08
C ALA A 134 -5.30 13.97 0.85
N ASP A 135 -5.19 12.75 1.36
CA ASP A 135 -6.10 12.17 2.35
C ASP A 135 -5.88 12.72 3.77
N GLY A 136 -4.92 13.65 3.96
CA GLY A 136 -4.64 14.34 5.21
C GLY A 136 -3.57 13.68 6.08
N GLU A 137 -2.90 12.63 5.59
CA GLU A 137 -1.84 11.95 6.34
C GLU A 137 -0.55 12.78 6.39
N ARG A 138 0.18 12.64 7.50
CA ARG A 138 1.54 13.17 7.59
C ARG A 138 2.48 12.21 6.88
N VAL A 139 3.06 12.63 5.76
CA VAL A 139 3.92 11.76 4.94
C VAL A 139 5.39 12.12 5.09
N VAL A 140 6.23 11.10 5.21
CA VAL A 140 7.69 11.17 5.05
C VAL A 140 8.07 10.23 3.92
N VAL A 141 8.80 10.74 2.93
CA VAL A 141 9.27 9.96 1.78
C VAL A 141 10.78 9.76 1.86
N VAL A 142 11.24 8.52 1.75
CA VAL A 142 12.66 8.15 1.65
C VAL A 142 12.95 7.70 0.24
N ARG A 143 13.93 8.34 -0.39
CA ARG A 143 14.27 8.07 -1.78
C ARG A 143 15.76 8.28 -2.04
N SER A 144 16.30 7.55 -3.01
CA SER A 144 17.73 7.59 -3.33
C SER A 144 18.09 8.85 -4.12
N VAL A 145 17.17 9.31 -4.99
CA VAL A 145 17.38 10.47 -5.87
C VAL A 145 16.91 11.75 -5.17
N PRO A 146 17.63 12.89 -5.19
CA PRO A 146 17.18 14.13 -4.54
C PRO A 146 15.91 14.73 -5.20
N PHE A 147 14.99 15.30 -4.41
CA PHE A 147 13.81 16.03 -4.95
C PHE A 147 14.22 17.22 -5.82
N GLY A 148 13.52 17.40 -6.93
CA GLY A 148 13.71 18.57 -7.78
C GLY A 148 13.37 19.88 -7.03
N PRO A 149 13.96 21.03 -7.38
CA PRO A 149 13.67 22.31 -6.73
C PRO A 149 12.20 22.77 -6.83
N LEU A 150 11.50 22.30 -7.87
CA LEU A 150 10.06 22.49 -8.06
C LEU A 150 9.24 21.54 -7.19
N GLU A 151 9.69 20.28 -7.12
CA GLU A 151 9.03 19.22 -6.37
C GLU A 151 9.00 19.54 -4.87
N TYR A 152 10.10 20.06 -4.31
CA TYR A 152 10.15 20.54 -2.93
C TYR A 152 9.18 21.69 -2.61
N ARG A 153 8.80 22.49 -3.62
CA ARG A 153 7.87 23.62 -3.44
C ARG A 153 6.42 23.19 -3.57
N LEU A 154 6.15 22.27 -4.49
CA LEU A 154 4.81 21.76 -4.76
C LEU A 154 4.38 20.72 -3.71
N ARG A 155 5.31 19.87 -3.27
CA ARG A 155 5.03 18.77 -2.35
C ARG A 155 5.35 19.19 -0.91
N ARG A 156 4.30 19.27 -0.09
CA ARG A 156 4.35 19.77 1.31
C ARG A 156 4.80 18.72 2.34
N TYR A 157 5.06 17.48 1.91
CA TYR A 157 5.53 16.41 2.78
C TYR A 157 7.07 16.39 2.92
N LEU A 158 7.58 15.70 3.94
CA LEU A 158 9.01 15.70 4.25
C LEU A 158 9.76 14.65 3.41
N GLY A 159 10.86 15.07 2.78
CA GLY A 159 11.75 14.18 2.02
C GLY A 159 13.06 13.90 2.76
N VAL A 160 13.46 12.62 2.82
CA VAL A 160 14.78 12.18 3.28
C VAL A 160 15.50 11.52 2.11
N ILE A 161 16.71 12.00 1.82
CA ILE A 161 17.54 11.49 0.72
C ILE A 161 18.51 10.45 1.29
N GLY A 162 18.58 9.31 0.64
CA GLY A 162 19.51 8.23 0.96
C GLY A 162 18.92 6.87 0.64
N ASP A 163 19.77 5.85 0.70
CA ASP A 163 19.34 4.48 0.44
C ASP A 163 18.36 4.01 1.54
N PRO A 164 17.09 3.68 1.19
CA PRO A 164 16.10 3.19 2.15
C PRO A 164 16.49 1.83 2.77
N ALA A 165 17.42 1.06 2.19
CA ALA A 165 17.92 -0.17 2.80
C ALA A 165 18.88 0.11 3.98
N SER A 166 19.39 1.35 4.12
CA SER A 166 20.32 1.73 5.16
C SER A 166 19.63 1.98 6.52
N PRO A 167 20.10 1.36 7.62
CA PRO A 167 19.55 1.59 8.96
C PRO A 167 19.60 3.05 9.41
N ALA A 168 20.65 3.79 9.01
CA ALA A 168 20.83 5.19 9.41
C ALA A 168 19.84 6.13 8.71
N VAL A 169 19.42 5.79 7.48
CA VAL A 169 18.44 6.54 6.70
C VAL A 169 17.04 6.32 7.28
N LEU A 170 16.65 5.07 7.52
CA LEU A 170 15.34 4.75 8.12
C LEU A 170 15.17 5.35 9.52
N ARG A 171 16.22 5.34 10.35
CA ARG A 171 16.22 6.04 11.65
C ARG A 171 16.08 7.57 11.47
N GLY A 172 16.77 8.13 10.48
CA GLY A 172 16.67 9.54 10.09
C GLY A 172 15.27 9.93 9.57
N ALA A 173 14.56 9.00 8.95
CA ALA A 173 13.18 9.18 8.50
C ALA A 173 12.12 8.98 9.59
N GLY A 174 12.55 8.69 10.82
CA GLY A 174 11.64 8.52 11.94
C GLY A 174 10.86 7.20 11.91
N LEU A 175 11.42 6.14 11.32
CA LEU A 175 10.79 4.80 11.25
C LEU A 175 10.17 4.35 12.58
N SER A 176 10.86 4.60 13.70
CA SER A 176 10.39 4.18 15.02
C SER A 176 9.11 4.89 15.48
N ARG A 177 8.75 6.03 14.88
CA ARG A 177 7.59 6.85 15.24
C ARG A 177 6.51 6.86 14.16
N ALA A 178 6.75 6.18 13.04
CA ALA A 178 5.76 5.96 12.01
C ALA A 178 4.70 4.97 12.53
N HIS A 179 3.47 5.08 12.04
CA HIS A 179 2.44 4.06 12.28
C HIS A 179 2.34 3.05 11.13
N THR A 180 2.73 3.46 9.92
CA THR A 180 2.71 2.64 8.69
C THR A 180 3.92 2.95 7.84
N VAL A 181 4.48 1.91 7.21
CA VAL A 181 5.61 1.95 6.30
C VAL A 181 5.19 1.26 5.00
N TYR A 182 5.32 1.95 3.88
CA TYR A 182 5.15 1.40 2.54
C TYR A 182 6.51 1.27 1.89
N VAL A 183 6.82 0.08 1.36
CA VAL A 183 8.07 -0.20 0.66
C VAL A 183 7.73 -0.46 -0.81
N CYS A 184 8.09 0.48 -1.67
CA CYS A 184 7.62 0.58 -3.05
C CYS A 184 8.75 1.08 -3.98
N SER A 185 9.87 0.37 -4.02
CA SER A 185 10.89 0.53 -5.06
C SER A 185 10.51 -0.27 -6.30
N GLU A 186 11.18 -0.03 -7.43
CA GLU A 186 10.96 -0.75 -8.71
C GLU A 186 11.51 -2.18 -8.71
N ASP A 187 12.35 -2.52 -7.72
CA ASP A 187 13.00 -3.82 -7.61
C ASP A 187 12.54 -4.54 -6.34
N ASP A 188 12.10 -5.80 -6.51
CA ASP A 188 11.60 -6.63 -5.43
C ASP A 188 12.72 -6.97 -4.43
N ASP A 189 13.96 -7.22 -4.87
CA ASP A 189 15.06 -7.53 -3.96
C ASP A 189 15.36 -6.36 -3.03
N ARG A 190 15.36 -5.13 -3.57
CA ARG A 190 15.45 -3.90 -2.76
C ARG A 190 14.26 -3.75 -1.83
N ASN A 191 13.04 -4.06 -2.26
CA ASN A 191 11.86 -4.01 -1.39
C ASN A 191 12.01 -4.95 -0.18
N HIS A 192 12.51 -6.17 -0.40
CA HIS A 192 12.80 -7.12 0.68
C HIS A 192 13.92 -6.64 1.60
N ALA A 193 15.00 -6.08 1.05
CA ALA A 193 16.10 -5.53 1.84
C ALA A 193 15.63 -4.39 2.78
N ILE A 194 14.83 -3.46 2.26
CA ILE A 194 14.24 -2.37 3.05
C ILE A 194 13.33 -2.93 4.15
N ALA A 195 12.45 -3.87 3.80
CA ALA A 195 11.52 -4.49 4.75
C ALA A 195 12.25 -5.25 5.88
N ASN A 196 13.32 -5.96 5.55
CA ASN A 196 14.16 -6.67 6.52
C ASN A 196 14.86 -5.71 7.47
N THR A 197 15.47 -4.64 6.94
CA THR A 197 16.11 -3.60 7.76
C THR A 197 15.08 -2.91 8.66
N ALA A 198 13.91 -2.56 8.13
CA ALA A 198 12.84 -1.95 8.90
C ALA A 198 12.38 -2.86 10.04
N SER A 199 12.15 -4.14 9.74
CA SER A 199 11.69 -5.15 10.70
C SER A 199 12.66 -5.33 11.86
N ARG A 200 13.97 -5.43 11.58
CA ARG A 200 15.01 -5.52 12.61
C ARG A 200 15.04 -4.29 13.53
N LEU A 201 14.76 -3.10 12.99
CA LEU A 201 14.79 -1.86 13.77
C LEU A 201 13.56 -1.67 14.67
N ILE A 202 12.46 -2.36 14.37
CA ILE A 202 11.18 -2.21 15.10
C ILE A 202 10.77 -3.46 15.90
N GLN A 203 11.54 -4.55 15.84
CA GLN A 203 11.21 -5.83 16.48
C GLN A 203 10.95 -5.73 17.99
N ASP A 204 11.67 -4.84 18.69
CA ASP A 204 11.58 -4.68 20.16
C ASP A 204 10.50 -3.67 20.58
N ARG A 205 9.70 -3.15 19.64
CA ARG A 205 8.64 -2.19 19.95
C ARG A 205 7.41 -2.91 20.50
N ARG A 206 6.82 -2.33 21.55
CA ARG A 206 5.51 -2.76 22.06
C ARG A 206 4.39 -2.65 21.01
N GLN A 207 4.46 -1.63 20.15
CA GLN A 207 3.54 -1.40 19.04
C GLN A 207 4.35 -1.06 17.79
N PRO A 208 4.76 -2.07 17.01
CA PRO A 208 5.49 -1.83 15.77
C PRO A 208 4.56 -1.26 14.69
N PRO A 209 5.08 -0.43 13.77
CA PRO A 209 4.32 0.03 12.62
C PRO A 209 3.87 -1.13 11.73
N ARG A 210 2.82 -0.89 10.94
CA ARG A 210 2.45 -1.77 9.83
C ARG A 210 3.44 -1.59 8.69
N VAL A 211 3.87 -2.68 8.06
CA VAL A 211 4.82 -2.66 6.96
C VAL A 211 4.16 -3.33 5.76
N TYR A 212 4.00 -2.59 4.68
CA TYR A 212 3.44 -3.07 3.42
C TYR A 212 4.54 -3.10 2.37
N VAL A 213 4.80 -4.27 1.81
CA VAL A 213 5.88 -4.49 0.84
C VAL A 213 5.26 -4.76 -0.52
N LEU A 214 5.58 -3.91 -1.50
CA LEU A 214 5.18 -4.11 -2.89
C LEU A 214 5.99 -5.27 -3.49
N VAL A 215 5.30 -6.20 -4.14
CA VAL A 215 5.88 -7.27 -4.95
C VAL A 215 5.33 -7.18 -6.37
N HIS A 216 6.22 -7.14 -7.37
CA HIS A 216 5.83 -6.97 -8.76
C HIS A 216 5.31 -8.27 -9.38
N ASP A 217 5.83 -9.42 -8.97
CA ASP A 217 5.32 -10.72 -9.42
C ASP A 217 4.18 -11.24 -8.52
N SER A 218 3.01 -11.50 -9.12
CA SER A 218 1.82 -11.96 -8.38
C SER A 218 1.97 -13.35 -7.74
N GLU A 219 2.72 -14.27 -8.37
CA GLU A 219 2.94 -15.63 -7.84
C GLU A 219 3.92 -15.60 -6.66
N MET A 220 4.96 -14.78 -6.76
CA MET A 220 5.90 -14.50 -5.68
C MET A 220 5.19 -13.83 -4.51
N CYS A 221 4.33 -12.84 -4.77
CA CYS A 221 3.52 -12.18 -3.74
C CYS A 221 2.70 -13.20 -2.94
N LEU A 222 1.99 -14.09 -3.62
CA LEU A 222 1.21 -15.16 -3.00
C LEU A 222 2.10 -16.14 -2.22
N SER A 223 3.26 -16.50 -2.77
CA SER A 223 4.24 -17.38 -2.10
C SER A 223 4.78 -16.79 -0.80
N LEU A 224 5.11 -15.50 -0.80
CA LEU A 224 5.59 -14.78 0.37
C LEU A 224 4.48 -14.61 1.43
N GLN A 225 3.25 -14.32 0.99
CA GLN A 225 2.06 -14.32 1.85
C GLN A 225 1.85 -15.68 2.54
N ALA A 226 1.97 -16.79 1.80
CA ALA A 226 1.86 -18.14 2.36
C ALA A 226 2.92 -18.43 3.43
N ARG A 227 4.19 -18.06 3.17
CA ARG A 227 5.28 -18.19 4.15
C ARG A 227 5.09 -17.28 5.35
N ARG A 228 4.52 -16.10 5.15
CA ARG A 228 4.21 -15.16 6.23
C ARG A 228 3.14 -15.71 7.17
N LEU A 229 2.09 -16.34 6.65
CA LEU A 229 1.06 -17.03 7.44
C LEU A 229 1.63 -18.18 8.29
N GLY A 230 2.66 -18.87 7.80
CA GLY A 230 3.34 -19.95 8.53
C GLY A 230 4.40 -19.50 9.52
N ALA A 231 4.79 -18.21 9.54
CA ALA A 231 5.94 -17.73 10.29
C ALA A 231 5.68 -17.61 11.80
N VAL A 232 6.59 -18.16 12.61
CA VAL A 232 6.62 -17.98 14.07
C VAL A 232 6.84 -16.50 14.39
N GLY A 233 5.89 -15.84 15.06
CA GLY A 233 5.97 -14.40 15.32
C GLY A 233 5.25 -13.51 14.28
N PHE A 234 4.42 -14.11 13.42
CA PHE A 234 3.42 -13.39 12.61
C PHE A 234 2.62 -12.36 13.43
N SER A 235 2.37 -12.63 14.70
CA SER A 235 1.66 -11.72 15.62
C SER A 235 2.46 -10.50 16.09
N ARG A 236 3.81 -10.54 16.08
CA ARG A 236 4.65 -9.45 16.61
C ARG A 236 4.91 -8.35 15.59
N LEU A 237 5.17 -8.71 14.33
CA LEU A 237 5.44 -7.76 13.26
C LEU A 237 4.24 -7.71 12.32
N ARG A 238 3.60 -6.55 12.14
CA ARG A 238 2.51 -6.41 11.16
C ARG A 238 3.08 -6.12 9.78
N LEU A 239 3.66 -7.14 9.16
CA LEU A 239 4.18 -7.09 7.80
C LEU A 239 3.29 -7.91 6.87
N ASP A 240 2.88 -7.32 5.75
CA ASP A 240 2.19 -8.00 4.66
C ASP A 240 2.75 -7.58 3.29
N TYR A 241 2.57 -8.46 2.32
CA TYR A 241 2.96 -8.25 0.92
C TYR A 241 1.72 -7.91 0.10
N PHE A 242 1.85 -7.02 -0.87
CA PHE A 242 0.76 -6.70 -1.79
C PHE A 242 1.28 -6.54 -3.22
N HIS A 243 0.40 -6.83 -4.17
CA HIS A 243 0.63 -6.64 -5.59
C HIS A 243 -0.32 -5.56 -6.12
N VAL A 244 0.15 -4.72 -7.04
CA VAL A 244 -0.62 -3.58 -7.57
C VAL A 244 -1.96 -4.01 -8.15
N ASP A 245 -1.96 -5.07 -8.98
CA ASP A 245 -3.16 -5.51 -9.68
C ASP A 245 -4.24 -6.01 -8.72
N ASP A 246 -3.85 -6.65 -7.59
CA ASP A 246 -4.78 -7.10 -6.54
C ASP A 246 -5.51 -5.93 -5.88
N VAL A 247 -4.80 -4.83 -5.64
CA VAL A 247 -5.39 -3.64 -5.03
C VAL A 247 -6.29 -2.93 -6.05
N ALA A 248 -5.82 -2.79 -7.29
CA ALA A 248 -6.58 -2.15 -8.36
C ALA A 248 -7.85 -2.93 -8.74
N ALA A 249 -7.80 -4.25 -8.92
CA ALA A 249 -8.99 -5.04 -9.24
C ALA A 249 -10.07 -4.96 -8.13
N ARG A 250 -9.64 -4.90 -6.85
CA ARG A 250 -10.55 -4.65 -5.73
C ARG A 250 -11.15 -3.24 -5.78
N ALA A 251 -10.33 -2.23 -6.08
CA ALA A 251 -10.78 -0.84 -6.23
C ALA A 251 -11.80 -0.71 -7.36
N LEU A 252 -11.57 -1.39 -8.49
CA LEU A 252 -12.46 -1.40 -9.65
C LEU A 252 -13.88 -1.80 -9.25
N HIS A 253 -14.06 -2.96 -8.60
CA HIS A 253 -15.41 -3.41 -8.23
C HIS A 253 -16.04 -2.60 -7.09
N ARG A 254 -15.23 -1.93 -6.28
CA ARG A 254 -15.73 -1.01 -5.25
C ARG A 254 -16.32 0.27 -5.84
N HIS A 255 -15.67 0.82 -6.87
CA HIS A 255 -16.10 2.07 -7.53
C HIS A 255 -17.05 1.84 -8.71
N HIS A 256 -16.92 0.71 -9.39
CA HIS A 256 -17.71 0.30 -10.55
C HIS A 256 -18.28 -1.11 -10.34
N PRO A 257 -19.21 -1.28 -9.39
CA PRO A 257 -19.84 -2.57 -9.18
C PRO A 257 -20.62 -3.01 -10.42
N LEU A 258 -20.71 -4.32 -10.64
CA LEU A 258 -21.52 -4.89 -11.73
C LEU A 258 -23.00 -4.47 -11.58
N PRO A 259 -23.76 -4.28 -12.67
CA PRO A 259 -25.19 -4.00 -12.55
C PRO A 259 -25.93 -5.19 -11.90
N ARG A 260 -27.05 -4.93 -11.22
CA ARG A 260 -27.90 -5.99 -10.66
C ARG A 260 -28.62 -6.73 -11.80
N PRO A 261 -28.72 -8.06 -11.78
CA PRO A 261 -29.42 -8.80 -12.81
C PRO A 261 -30.92 -8.49 -12.79
N SER A 262 -31.43 -7.84 -13.84
CA SER A 262 -32.86 -7.59 -14.05
C SER A 262 -33.47 -8.71 -14.91
N GLY A 263 -33.60 -9.91 -14.34
CA GLY A 263 -34.23 -11.06 -15.00
C GLY A 263 -33.37 -11.87 -15.97
N ARG A 264 -32.11 -11.46 -16.23
CA ARG A 264 -31.11 -12.23 -16.99
C ARG A 264 -29.80 -12.40 -16.18
N PRO A 265 -29.05 -13.50 -16.35
CA PRO A 265 -27.74 -13.65 -15.73
C PRO A 265 -26.80 -12.55 -16.22
N ALA A 266 -26.06 -11.94 -15.30
CA ALA A 266 -25.04 -10.97 -15.65
C ALA A 266 -23.96 -11.66 -16.49
N ARG A 267 -23.53 -11.03 -17.58
CA ARG A 267 -22.54 -11.56 -18.51
C ARG A 267 -21.37 -10.59 -18.65
N VAL A 268 -20.16 -11.10 -18.45
CA VAL A 268 -18.92 -10.33 -18.48
C VAL A 268 -17.95 -10.95 -19.48
N LEU A 269 -17.32 -10.11 -20.30
CA LEU A 269 -16.19 -10.50 -21.15
C LEU A 269 -14.89 -10.03 -20.50
N ILE A 270 -13.93 -10.93 -20.32
CA ILE A 270 -12.56 -10.62 -19.92
C ILE A 270 -11.62 -11.09 -21.03
N ALA A 271 -10.98 -10.16 -21.74
CA ALA A 271 -10.16 -10.47 -22.91
C ALA A 271 -8.75 -9.88 -22.83
N GLY A 272 -7.82 -10.46 -23.58
CA GLY A 272 -6.41 -10.03 -23.69
C GLY A 272 -5.50 -10.85 -22.76
N THR A 273 -4.33 -10.35 -22.33
CA THR A 273 -3.33 -11.08 -21.51
C THR A 273 -2.77 -10.23 -20.36
N GLY A 274 -2.05 -10.85 -19.41
CA GLY A 274 -1.39 -10.18 -18.28
C GLY A 274 -1.89 -10.58 -16.90
N SER A 275 -1.18 -10.15 -15.84
CA SER A 275 -1.50 -10.44 -14.43
C SER A 275 -2.82 -9.82 -13.98
N PHE A 276 -3.13 -8.61 -14.46
CA PHE A 276 -4.38 -7.92 -14.13
C PHE A 276 -5.61 -8.71 -14.55
N ARG A 277 -5.56 -9.40 -15.70
CA ARG A 277 -6.65 -10.27 -16.20
C ARG A 277 -7.01 -11.38 -15.19
N ARG A 278 -6.00 -12.11 -14.72
CA ARG A 278 -6.17 -13.21 -13.73
C ARG A 278 -6.80 -12.69 -12.46
N THR A 279 -6.24 -11.59 -11.96
CA THR A 279 -6.69 -10.94 -10.74
C THR A 279 -8.13 -10.45 -10.88
N LEU A 280 -8.46 -9.86 -12.02
CA LEU A 280 -9.79 -9.38 -12.34
C LEU A 280 -10.83 -10.49 -12.36
N LEU A 281 -10.51 -11.65 -12.95
CA LEU A 281 -11.39 -12.82 -12.92
C LEU A 281 -11.72 -13.23 -11.48
N VAL A 282 -10.69 -13.36 -10.63
CA VAL A 282 -10.83 -13.78 -9.23
C VAL A 282 -11.62 -12.74 -8.42
N GLU A 283 -11.28 -11.46 -8.52
CA GLU A 283 -11.96 -10.39 -7.78
C GLU A 283 -13.39 -10.14 -8.28
N THR A 284 -13.66 -10.33 -9.57
CA THR A 284 -15.03 -10.26 -10.11
C THR A 284 -15.90 -11.35 -9.49
N ALA A 285 -15.38 -12.58 -9.41
CA ALA A 285 -16.08 -13.70 -8.79
C ALA A 285 -16.28 -13.49 -7.27
N ARG A 286 -15.27 -12.97 -6.55
CA ARG A 286 -15.39 -12.61 -5.12
C ARG A 286 -16.46 -11.55 -4.90
N HIS A 287 -16.46 -10.50 -5.71
CA HIS A 287 -17.45 -9.43 -5.64
C HIS A 287 -18.86 -9.96 -5.94
N TRP A 288 -19.01 -10.85 -6.93
CA TRP A 288 -20.28 -11.50 -7.24
C TRP A 288 -20.77 -12.32 -6.03
N ARG A 289 -19.92 -13.18 -5.47
CA ARG A 289 -20.23 -14.01 -4.30
C ARG A 289 -20.67 -13.18 -3.08
N ALA A 290 -19.96 -12.09 -2.79
CA ALA A 290 -20.31 -11.19 -1.69
C ALA A 290 -21.72 -10.59 -1.86
N ARG A 291 -22.12 -10.27 -3.10
CA ARG A 291 -23.46 -9.75 -3.39
C ARG A 291 -24.57 -10.79 -3.32
N LEU A 292 -24.26 -12.05 -3.67
CA LEU A 292 -25.20 -13.16 -3.47
C LEU A 292 -25.56 -13.29 -1.97
N ALA A 293 -24.57 -13.13 -1.08
CA ALA A 293 -24.78 -13.22 0.37
C ALA A 293 -25.67 -12.09 0.95
N ASP A 294 -25.70 -10.93 0.29
CA ASP A 294 -26.56 -9.79 0.69
C ASP A 294 -27.98 -9.86 0.10
N THR A 295 -28.27 -10.85 -0.76
CA THR A 295 -29.57 -10.97 -1.43
C THR A 295 -30.59 -11.68 -0.52
N PRO A 296 -31.83 -11.15 -0.33
CA PRO A 296 -32.85 -11.78 0.50
C PRO A 296 -33.20 -13.21 0.06
N ALA A 297 -33.47 -14.09 1.03
CA ALA A 297 -33.85 -15.47 0.79
C ALA A 297 -35.09 -15.57 -0.14
N GLY A 298 -34.97 -16.28 -1.25
CA GLY A 298 -36.07 -16.55 -2.19
C GLY A 298 -35.73 -16.33 -3.67
N HIS A 299 -34.66 -15.60 -4.00
CA HIS A 299 -34.17 -15.43 -5.36
C HIS A 299 -32.64 -15.55 -5.37
N LEU A 300 -32.09 -16.76 -5.43
CA LEU A 300 -30.65 -16.91 -5.70
C LEU A 300 -30.39 -16.41 -7.13
N PRO A 301 -29.59 -15.35 -7.32
CA PRO A 301 -29.20 -14.94 -8.67
C PRO A 301 -28.44 -16.09 -9.35
N PRO A 302 -28.62 -16.28 -10.66
CA PRO A 302 -27.85 -17.27 -11.41
C PRO A 302 -26.34 -16.98 -11.31
N PRO A 303 -25.47 -17.99 -11.51
CA PRO A 303 -24.02 -17.80 -11.54
C PRO A 303 -23.64 -16.74 -12.57
N LEU A 304 -22.55 -16.02 -12.29
CA LEU A 304 -22.04 -15.01 -13.22
C LEU A 304 -21.50 -15.70 -14.48
N ARG A 305 -21.95 -15.29 -15.66
CA ARG A 305 -21.39 -15.80 -16.91
C ARG A 305 -20.16 -15.00 -17.30
N VAL A 306 -19.02 -15.68 -17.41
CA VAL A 306 -17.75 -15.06 -17.77
C VAL A 306 -17.21 -15.70 -19.03
N ASP A 307 -17.05 -14.91 -20.08
CA ASP A 307 -16.33 -15.32 -21.28
C ASP A 307 -14.88 -14.82 -21.17
N LEU A 308 -13.92 -15.75 -21.14
CA LEU A 308 -12.49 -15.47 -21.04
C LEU A 308 -11.85 -15.67 -22.42
N ALA A 309 -11.26 -14.63 -23.01
CA ALA A 309 -10.64 -14.69 -24.34
C ALA A 309 -9.16 -14.33 -24.30
N ALA A 310 -8.30 -15.28 -24.66
CA ALA A 310 -6.85 -15.14 -24.61
C ALA A 310 -6.14 -16.23 -25.42
N PRO A 311 -4.87 -16.05 -25.84
CA PRO A 311 -4.13 -17.10 -26.55
C PRO A 311 -4.07 -18.45 -25.82
N ASP A 312 -4.11 -18.43 -24.49
CA ASP A 312 -3.94 -19.57 -23.57
C ASP A 312 -5.06 -19.66 -22.53
N ALA A 313 -6.27 -19.17 -22.87
CA ALA A 313 -7.40 -19.06 -21.94
C ALA A 313 -7.74 -20.38 -21.24
N GLY A 314 -7.74 -21.50 -21.97
CA GLY A 314 -8.07 -22.82 -21.42
C GLY A 314 -7.08 -23.28 -20.35
N THR A 315 -5.78 -23.21 -20.66
CA THR A 315 -4.70 -23.58 -19.73
C THR A 315 -4.70 -22.69 -18.49
N GLU A 316 -4.88 -21.38 -18.69
CA GLU A 316 -4.97 -20.45 -17.58
C GLU A 316 -6.19 -20.70 -16.69
N LEU A 317 -7.36 -20.92 -17.29
CA LEU A 317 -8.58 -21.20 -16.54
C LEU A 317 -8.40 -22.45 -15.67
N ALA A 318 -7.76 -23.49 -16.19
CA ALA A 318 -7.45 -24.69 -15.42
C ALA A 318 -6.53 -24.37 -14.22
N ALA A 319 -5.46 -23.60 -14.43
CA ALA A 319 -4.53 -23.20 -13.37
C ALA A 319 -5.19 -22.31 -12.29
N VAL A 320 -5.99 -21.34 -12.71
CA VAL A 320 -6.67 -20.39 -11.81
C VAL A 320 -7.80 -21.10 -11.04
N THR A 321 -8.57 -21.98 -11.68
CA THR A 321 -9.64 -22.75 -11.03
C THR A 321 -9.08 -23.77 -10.04
N SER A 322 -7.97 -24.41 -10.39
CA SER A 322 -7.21 -25.28 -9.48
C SER A 322 -6.81 -24.53 -8.20
N ARG A 323 -6.34 -23.29 -8.35
CA ARG A 323 -5.94 -22.43 -7.23
C ARG A 323 -7.10 -21.88 -6.42
N TYR A 324 -8.20 -21.51 -7.09
CA TYR A 324 -9.36 -20.86 -6.48
C TYR A 324 -10.63 -21.68 -6.76
N PRO A 325 -10.88 -22.78 -6.01
CA PRO A 325 -12.00 -23.68 -6.30
C PRO A 325 -13.38 -23.02 -6.25
N PHE A 326 -13.53 -21.92 -5.50
CA PHE A 326 -14.81 -21.21 -5.41
C PHE A 326 -15.28 -20.59 -6.75
N LEU A 327 -14.39 -20.46 -7.73
CA LEU A 327 -14.72 -19.91 -9.05
C LEU A 327 -15.81 -20.72 -9.75
N THR A 328 -15.78 -22.05 -9.64
CA THR A 328 -16.78 -22.92 -10.29
C THR A 328 -18.16 -22.83 -9.63
N ALA A 329 -18.20 -22.46 -8.34
CA ALA A 329 -19.45 -22.26 -7.62
C ALA A 329 -20.04 -20.86 -7.88
N ALA A 330 -19.19 -19.86 -8.13
CA ALA A 330 -19.62 -18.47 -8.33
C ALA A 330 -19.89 -18.11 -9.79
N CYS A 331 -19.23 -18.77 -10.74
CA CYS A 331 -19.20 -18.39 -12.15
C CYS A 331 -19.37 -19.57 -13.11
N GLU A 332 -20.10 -19.34 -14.19
CA GLU A 332 -20.07 -20.16 -15.41
C GLU A 332 -19.02 -19.54 -16.35
N ILE A 333 -17.82 -20.13 -16.42
CA ILE A 333 -16.69 -19.58 -17.18
C ILE A 333 -16.48 -20.36 -18.48
N THR A 334 -16.50 -19.66 -19.62
CA THR A 334 -16.16 -20.23 -20.93
C THR A 334 -14.84 -19.64 -21.42
N ALA A 335 -13.84 -20.50 -21.65
CA ALA A 335 -12.55 -20.09 -22.19
C ALA A 335 -12.52 -20.18 -23.72
N TYR A 336 -11.93 -19.16 -24.35
CA TYR A 336 -11.70 -19.08 -25.79
C TYR A 336 -10.22 -18.80 -26.04
N ASP A 337 -9.52 -19.78 -26.62
CA ASP A 337 -8.12 -19.65 -27.04
C ASP A 337 -8.04 -18.74 -28.28
N LEU A 338 -8.02 -17.42 -28.04
CA LEU A 338 -8.22 -16.38 -29.03
C LEU A 338 -7.37 -15.14 -28.72
N GLU A 339 -6.64 -14.66 -29.72
CA GLU A 339 -5.92 -13.39 -29.67
C GLU A 339 -6.86 -12.18 -29.73
N LEU A 340 -6.41 -11.05 -29.18
CA LEU A 340 -7.26 -9.87 -29.04
C LEU A 340 -7.71 -9.29 -30.39
N ASP A 341 -6.82 -9.27 -31.39
CA ASP A 341 -7.10 -8.82 -32.77
C ASP A 341 -8.21 -9.63 -33.46
N ARG A 342 -8.31 -10.92 -33.16
CA ARG A 342 -9.33 -11.82 -33.70
C ARG A 342 -10.65 -11.72 -32.95
N LEU A 343 -10.66 -11.13 -31.75
CA LEU A 343 -11.85 -10.95 -30.93
C LEU A 343 -12.96 -10.21 -31.68
N ALA A 344 -12.63 -9.24 -32.53
CA ALA A 344 -13.59 -8.44 -33.30
C ALA A 344 -14.37 -9.25 -34.37
N ARG A 345 -13.76 -10.32 -34.89
CA ARG A 345 -14.32 -11.15 -35.98
C ARG A 345 -14.89 -12.48 -35.50
N PHE A 346 -14.90 -12.71 -34.19
CA PHE A 346 -15.32 -13.98 -33.62
C PHE A 346 -16.83 -14.00 -33.35
N ASP A 347 -17.57 -14.73 -34.19
CA ASP A 347 -19.05 -14.74 -34.21
C ASP A 347 -19.70 -15.42 -32.99
N ARG A 348 -18.95 -16.22 -32.22
CA ARG A 348 -19.47 -16.88 -31.02
C ARG A 348 -19.69 -15.91 -29.85
N LEU A 349 -19.10 -14.71 -29.88
CA LEU A 349 -19.27 -13.70 -28.83
C LEU A 349 -20.31 -12.67 -29.28
N ASP A 350 -21.55 -12.82 -28.80
CA ASP A 350 -22.58 -11.78 -28.97
C ASP A 350 -22.28 -10.58 -28.05
N ARG A 351 -21.55 -9.61 -28.59
CA ARG A 351 -21.04 -8.42 -27.87
C ARG A 351 -22.15 -7.53 -27.32
N ARG A 352 -23.36 -7.64 -27.84
CA ARG A 352 -24.54 -6.88 -27.41
C ARG A 352 -25.17 -7.40 -26.12
N ARG A 353 -24.73 -8.57 -25.64
CA ARG A 353 -25.28 -9.20 -24.43
C ARG A 353 -24.46 -8.98 -23.17
N TYR A 354 -23.25 -8.44 -23.27
CA TYR A 354 -22.42 -8.19 -22.10
C TYR A 354 -22.93 -7.00 -21.29
N ASP A 355 -22.87 -7.11 -19.97
CA ASP A 355 -23.08 -5.99 -19.05
C ASP A 355 -21.75 -5.25 -18.78
N ARG A 356 -20.62 -5.92 -19.04
CA ARG A 356 -19.28 -5.39 -18.83
C ARG A 356 -18.28 -6.09 -19.74
N ILE A 357 -17.37 -5.33 -20.32
CA ILE A 357 -16.26 -5.83 -21.12
C ILE A 357 -14.96 -5.29 -20.53
N TYR A 358 -14.01 -6.17 -20.28
CA TYR A 358 -12.67 -5.83 -19.80
C TYR A 358 -11.65 -6.25 -20.85
N ILE A 359 -10.87 -5.30 -21.34
CA ILE A 359 -9.84 -5.52 -22.34
C ILE A 359 -8.48 -5.28 -21.68
N CYS A 360 -7.83 -6.34 -21.24
CA CYS A 360 -6.55 -6.31 -20.54
C CYS A 360 -5.44 -6.63 -21.54
N ALA A 361 -4.65 -5.65 -21.97
CA ALA A 361 -3.48 -5.89 -22.82
C ALA A 361 -2.19 -5.66 -22.05
N PRO A 362 -1.13 -6.44 -22.30
CA PRO A 362 0.17 -6.27 -21.64
C PRO A 362 0.86 -4.98 -22.10
N ASP A 363 0.66 -4.60 -23.36
CA ASP A 363 0.90 -3.26 -23.86
C ASP A 363 -0.42 -2.49 -23.87
N GLU A 364 -0.54 -1.53 -22.95
CA GLU A 364 -1.70 -0.65 -22.83
C GLU A 364 -2.02 0.11 -24.12
N THR A 365 -1.01 0.38 -24.96
CA THR A 365 -1.20 1.07 -26.24
C THR A 365 -1.97 0.19 -27.22
N ASN A 366 -1.59 -1.09 -27.32
CA ASN A 366 -2.28 -2.06 -28.17
C ASN A 366 -3.71 -2.32 -27.69
N GLY A 367 -3.91 -2.43 -26.37
CA GLY A 367 -5.25 -2.61 -25.79
C GLY A 367 -6.16 -1.43 -26.08
N LEU A 368 -5.65 -0.21 -25.91
CA LEU A 368 -6.38 1.01 -26.19
C LEU A 368 -6.70 1.16 -27.68
N GLN A 369 -5.70 0.99 -28.54
CA GLN A 369 -5.87 1.06 -29.99
C GLN A 369 -6.92 0.04 -30.46
N PHE A 370 -6.83 -1.22 -30.00
CA PHE A 370 -7.81 -2.25 -30.34
C PHE A 370 -9.24 -1.85 -29.99
N VAL A 371 -9.45 -1.28 -28.81
CA VAL A 371 -10.77 -0.82 -28.40
C VAL A 371 -11.23 0.32 -29.30
N LEU A 372 -10.39 1.33 -29.53
CA LEU A 372 -10.70 2.48 -30.39
C LEU A 372 -10.97 2.08 -31.86
N ASP A 373 -10.34 1.02 -32.35
CA ASP A 373 -10.51 0.53 -33.73
C ASP A 373 -11.66 -0.48 -33.88
N THR A 374 -12.34 -0.85 -32.78
CA THR A 374 -13.41 -1.88 -32.79
C THR A 374 -14.76 -1.33 -32.32
N PRO A 375 -15.51 -0.61 -33.18
CA PRO A 375 -16.78 -0.03 -32.81
C PRO A 375 -17.85 -1.01 -32.31
N ALA A 376 -17.77 -2.26 -32.74
CA ALA A 376 -18.67 -3.32 -32.30
C ALA A 376 -18.67 -3.54 -30.77
N LEU A 377 -17.62 -3.12 -30.04
CA LEU A 377 -17.53 -3.26 -28.58
C LEU A 377 -18.43 -2.28 -27.82
N TRP A 378 -18.69 -1.09 -28.38
CA TRP A 378 -19.48 -0.04 -27.73
C TRP A 378 -20.85 0.21 -28.39
N GLN A 379 -21.20 -0.54 -29.44
CA GLN A 379 -22.52 -0.47 -30.07
C GLN A 379 -23.65 -1.00 -29.16
N SER A 380 -23.35 -1.81 -28.15
CA SER A 380 -24.32 -2.29 -27.17
C SER A 380 -24.84 -1.14 -26.29
N ALA A 381 -26.15 -1.06 -26.05
CA ALA A 381 -26.74 -0.01 -25.19
C ALA A 381 -26.33 -0.14 -23.71
N GLU A 382 -26.06 -1.35 -23.24
CA GLU A 382 -25.85 -1.67 -21.81
C GLU A 382 -24.37 -1.94 -21.44
N SER A 383 -23.50 -2.14 -22.44
CA SER A 383 -22.11 -2.53 -22.18
C SER A 383 -21.23 -1.33 -21.86
N SER A 384 -20.45 -1.43 -20.77
CA SER A 384 -19.28 -0.56 -20.56
C SER A 384 -17.98 -1.33 -20.77
N VAL A 385 -17.04 -0.71 -21.47
CA VAL A 385 -15.74 -1.26 -21.85
C VAL A 385 -14.66 -0.63 -20.98
N PHE A 386 -13.92 -1.46 -20.27
CA PHE A 386 -12.82 -1.05 -19.39
C PHE A 386 -11.48 -1.46 -19.98
N VAL A 387 -10.55 -0.52 -20.01
CA VAL A 387 -9.17 -0.74 -20.48
C VAL A 387 -8.21 -0.31 -19.37
N PRO A 388 -7.47 -1.23 -18.73
CA PRO A 388 -6.47 -0.88 -17.73
C PRO A 388 -5.30 -0.15 -18.39
N VAL A 389 -4.86 0.94 -17.75
CA VAL A 389 -3.68 1.73 -18.15
C VAL A 389 -2.78 1.98 -16.95
N TYR A 390 -1.47 1.84 -17.15
CA TYR A 390 -0.40 2.01 -16.17
C TYR A 390 0.40 3.30 -16.41
N ARG A 391 0.99 3.48 -17.61
CA ARG A 391 1.85 4.64 -17.91
C ARG A 391 1.07 5.77 -18.58
N GLN A 392 0.02 5.47 -19.31
CA GLN A 392 -0.87 6.42 -20.00
C GLN A 392 -1.98 7.01 -19.11
N ALA A 393 -1.75 7.15 -17.79
CA ALA A 393 -2.75 7.75 -16.89
C ALA A 393 -3.15 9.20 -17.29
N ALA A 394 -2.24 9.95 -17.92
CA ALA A 394 -2.55 11.27 -18.46
C ALA A 394 -3.57 11.21 -19.62
N LEU A 395 -3.54 10.15 -20.42
CA LEU A 395 -4.52 9.92 -21.47
C LEU A 395 -5.88 9.56 -20.87
N ALA A 396 -5.91 8.76 -19.79
CA ALA A 396 -7.15 8.53 -19.04
C ALA A 396 -7.78 9.84 -18.53
N ALA A 397 -6.98 10.79 -18.05
CA ALA A 397 -7.47 12.11 -17.64
C ALA A 397 -7.98 12.98 -18.82
N ALA A 398 -7.55 12.70 -20.06
CA ALA A 398 -8.03 13.38 -21.26
C ALA A 398 -9.42 12.89 -21.71
N PHE A 399 -9.76 11.62 -21.40
CA PHE A 399 -11.09 11.06 -21.61
C PHE A 399 -12.03 11.39 -20.44
N HIS A 400 -11.56 11.27 -19.18
CA HIS A 400 -12.38 11.38 -17.94
C HIS A 400 -12.10 12.68 -17.18
N GLY A 401 -12.18 13.83 -17.86
CA GLY A 401 -11.89 15.15 -17.30
C GLY A 401 -13.03 15.71 -16.42
N ASP A 402 -12.87 16.95 -15.97
CA ASP A 402 -13.99 17.72 -15.42
C ASP A 402 -14.90 18.08 -16.60
N ALA A 403 -16.23 17.97 -16.49
CA ALA A 403 -17.22 17.99 -17.60
C ALA A 403 -17.21 19.23 -18.53
N ARG A 404 -16.29 20.16 -18.31
CA ARG A 404 -15.98 21.34 -19.13
C ARG A 404 -14.70 21.19 -19.98
N HIS A 405 -13.92 20.12 -19.82
CA HIS A 405 -12.57 19.95 -20.40
C HIS A 405 -12.26 18.52 -20.90
N ASP A 406 -13.27 17.71 -21.24
CA ASP A 406 -13.00 16.43 -21.90
C ASP A 406 -12.36 16.71 -23.26
N LEU A 407 -11.11 16.27 -23.44
CA LEU A 407 -10.35 16.49 -24.66
C LEU A 407 -10.72 15.46 -25.74
N LEU A 408 -11.24 14.30 -25.32
CA LEU A 408 -11.58 13.16 -26.18
C LEU A 408 -12.96 12.59 -25.80
N ASP A 409 -13.70 12.09 -26.79
CA ASP A 409 -15.02 11.48 -26.59
C ASP A 409 -14.91 10.12 -25.87
N GLU A 410 -15.61 9.96 -24.75
CA GLU A 410 -15.73 8.70 -24.00
C GLU A 410 -16.68 7.68 -24.66
N VAL A 411 -17.11 7.93 -25.90
CA VAL A 411 -18.14 7.16 -26.60
C VAL A 411 -19.41 7.11 -25.75
N HIS A 412 -19.89 8.29 -25.35
CA HIS A 412 -21.07 8.45 -24.47
C HIS A 412 -20.95 7.71 -23.11
N GLY A 413 -19.75 7.71 -22.51
CA GLY A 413 -19.47 7.11 -21.20
C GLY A 413 -19.34 5.57 -21.21
N LYS A 414 -19.27 4.96 -22.41
CA LYS A 414 -19.10 3.52 -22.59
C LYS A 414 -17.65 3.09 -22.51
N LEU A 415 -16.71 3.92 -22.96
CA LEU A 415 -15.28 3.65 -22.87
C LEU A 415 -14.70 4.22 -21.56
N ARG A 416 -14.11 3.35 -20.75
CA ARG A 416 -13.53 3.70 -19.46
C ARG A 416 -12.08 3.26 -19.40
N LEU A 417 -11.18 4.24 -19.46
CA LEU A 417 -9.77 4.00 -19.19
C LEU A 417 -9.61 3.90 -17.67
N TYR A 418 -8.95 2.84 -17.22
CA TYR A 418 -8.84 2.50 -15.81
C TYR A 418 -7.39 2.64 -15.33
N PRO A 419 -7.01 3.76 -14.68
CA PRO A 419 -5.63 4.00 -14.26
C PRO A 419 -5.24 3.10 -13.08
N VAL A 420 -4.58 1.99 -13.38
CA VAL A 420 -4.28 0.91 -12.42
C VAL A 420 -3.46 1.43 -11.24
N LEU A 421 -2.39 2.18 -11.50
CA LEU A 421 -1.54 2.73 -10.44
C LEU A 421 -2.29 3.72 -9.54
N THR A 422 -3.15 4.56 -10.11
CA THR A 422 -3.95 5.54 -9.34
C THR A 422 -4.91 4.84 -8.38
N HIS A 423 -5.60 3.81 -8.85
CA HIS A 423 -6.54 3.07 -8.03
C HIS A 423 -5.85 2.13 -7.03
N ALA A 424 -4.68 1.59 -7.37
CA ALA A 424 -3.86 0.81 -6.45
C ALA A 424 -3.26 1.66 -5.31
N CYS A 425 -3.22 3.00 -5.43
CA CYS A 425 -2.76 3.90 -4.37
C CYS A 425 -3.78 4.12 -3.25
N ASP A 426 -4.93 3.42 -3.23
CA ASP A 426 -5.86 3.47 -2.12
C ASP A 426 -5.28 2.77 -0.88
N ALA A 427 -4.76 3.57 0.05
CA ALA A 427 -4.16 3.11 1.30
C ALA A 427 -5.12 2.26 2.15
N ARG A 428 -6.44 2.44 2.02
CA ARG A 428 -7.43 1.62 2.73
C ARG A 428 -7.47 0.21 2.18
N LEU A 429 -7.38 0.04 0.86
CA LEU A 429 -7.35 -1.26 0.20
C LEU A 429 -6.00 -1.96 0.34
N ILE A 430 -4.88 -1.22 0.38
CA ILE A 430 -3.58 -1.80 0.76
C ILE A 430 -3.62 -2.27 2.22
N ALA A 431 -4.29 -1.50 3.11
CA ALA A 431 -4.44 -1.86 4.52
C ALA A 431 -5.43 -3.01 4.76
N GLU A 432 -6.24 -3.39 3.78
CA GLU A 432 -6.98 -4.67 3.76
C GLU A 432 -6.01 -5.81 3.44
N ASP A 433 -5.10 -6.02 4.39
CA ASP A 433 -4.03 -7.00 4.36
C ASP A 433 -4.56 -8.44 4.39
N LEU A 434 -3.68 -9.42 4.17
CA LEU A 434 -4.06 -10.83 4.20
C LEU A 434 -4.75 -11.24 5.51
N THR A 435 -4.36 -10.64 6.65
CA THR A 435 -5.00 -10.92 7.94
C THR A 435 -6.45 -10.43 7.93
N GLU A 436 -6.68 -9.20 7.48
CA GLU A 436 -8.02 -8.60 7.35
C GLU A 436 -8.90 -9.41 6.40
N ARG A 437 -8.33 -9.87 5.27
CA ARG A 437 -9.04 -10.67 4.26
C ARG A 437 -9.47 -12.03 4.82
N LEU A 438 -8.56 -12.77 5.45
CA LEU A 438 -8.88 -14.07 6.05
C LEU A 438 -9.88 -13.91 7.21
N ALA A 439 -9.72 -12.88 8.03
CA ALA A 439 -10.63 -12.60 9.15
C ALA A 439 -12.05 -12.31 8.66
N ARG A 440 -12.20 -11.60 7.54
CA ARG A 440 -13.49 -11.39 6.89
C ARG A 440 -14.09 -12.70 6.38
N LEU A 441 -13.30 -13.55 5.71
CA LEU A 441 -13.76 -14.84 5.19
C LEU A 441 -14.23 -15.79 6.31
N ILE A 442 -13.51 -15.83 7.43
CA ILE A 442 -13.92 -16.60 8.62
C ILE A 442 -15.29 -16.12 9.12
N HIS A 443 -15.46 -14.81 9.25
CA HIS A 443 -16.74 -14.22 9.67
C HIS A 443 -17.88 -14.47 8.68
N GLU A 444 -17.62 -14.38 7.38
CA GLU A 444 -18.60 -14.70 6.34
C GLU A 444 -19.07 -16.15 6.43
N ARG A 445 -18.16 -17.10 6.67
CA ARG A 445 -18.50 -18.51 6.89
C ARG A 445 -19.29 -18.73 8.18
N TYR A 446 -18.92 -18.04 9.26
CA TYR A 446 -19.72 -18.05 10.49
C TYR A 446 -21.16 -17.58 10.22
N LEU A 447 -21.35 -16.48 9.48
CA LEU A 447 -22.69 -16.00 9.11
C LEU A 447 -23.47 -17.04 8.30
N GLN A 448 -22.84 -17.66 7.30
CA GLN A 448 -23.47 -18.69 6.48
C GLN A 448 -23.87 -19.92 7.31
N ALA A 449 -23.01 -20.37 8.23
CA ALA A 449 -23.30 -21.49 9.12
C ALA A 449 -24.50 -21.17 10.03
N GLN A 450 -24.53 -19.98 10.63
CA GLN A 450 -25.63 -19.53 11.49
C GLN A 450 -26.95 -19.38 10.72
N GLN A 451 -26.90 -18.89 9.48
CA GLN A 451 -28.09 -18.81 8.62
C GLN A 451 -28.64 -20.19 8.27
N ARG A 452 -27.77 -21.17 7.96
CA ARG A 452 -28.17 -22.57 7.73
C ARG A 452 -28.78 -23.21 8.98
N ALA A 453 -28.30 -22.82 10.16
CA ALA A 453 -28.89 -23.21 11.44
C ALA A 453 -30.19 -22.46 11.79
N GLY A 454 -30.71 -21.60 10.90
CA GLY A 454 -31.98 -20.89 11.07
C GLY A 454 -31.91 -19.61 11.89
N VAL A 455 -30.71 -19.13 12.24
CA VAL A 455 -30.53 -17.89 13.00
C VAL A 455 -30.76 -16.69 12.08
N ARG A 456 -31.66 -15.79 12.49
CA ARG A 456 -32.01 -14.60 11.70
C ARG A 456 -30.86 -13.58 11.65
N PRO A 457 -30.62 -12.94 10.49
CA PRO A 457 -29.72 -11.78 10.40
C PRO A 457 -30.13 -10.70 11.42
N GLY A 458 -29.15 -10.11 12.10
CA GLY A 458 -29.37 -9.12 13.16
C GLY A 458 -29.82 -9.67 14.51
N GLY A 459 -30.03 -11.00 14.65
CA GLY A 459 -30.47 -11.62 15.91
C GLY A 459 -29.43 -11.60 17.04
N ALA A 460 -28.17 -11.29 16.73
CA ALA A 460 -27.09 -11.10 17.70
C ALA A 460 -26.07 -10.07 17.17
N PRO A 461 -25.20 -9.49 18.01
CA PRO A 461 -24.19 -8.51 17.57
C PRO A 461 -23.20 -9.05 16.52
N ALA A 462 -23.04 -10.38 16.44
CA ALA A 462 -22.23 -11.04 15.43
C ALA A 462 -22.99 -11.31 14.12
N MET A 463 -24.32 -11.23 14.09
CA MET A 463 -25.17 -11.53 12.92
C MET A 463 -25.30 -10.34 11.97
N VAL A 464 -24.21 -9.62 11.74
CA VAL A 464 -24.12 -8.48 10.81
C VAL A 464 -22.92 -8.66 9.88
N GLY A 465 -22.98 -8.07 8.69
CA GLY A 465 -21.86 -8.08 7.75
C GLY A 465 -20.61 -7.39 8.31
N TRP A 466 -19.43 -7.74 7.76
CA TRP A 466 -18.11 -7.31 8.26
C TRP A 466 -17.97 -5.79 8.49
N SER A 467 -18.56 -4.98 7.61
CA SER A 467 -18.50 -3.51 7.71
C SER A 467 -19.20 -2.94 8.94
N ARG A 468 -20.24 -3.64 9.44
CA ARG A 468 -21.02 -3.26 10.62
C ARG A 468 -20.62 -4.04 11.87
N LEU A 469 -19.67 -4.97 11.77
CA LEU A 469 -19.24 -5.82 12.87
C LEU A 469 -18.50 -4.99 13.93
N PRO A 470 -18.84 -5.11 15.24
CA PRO A 470 -18.12 -4.45 16.32
C PRO A 470 -16.61 -4.71 16.28
N GLU A 471 -15.81 -3.70 16.63
CA GLU A 471 -14.34 -3.80 16.55
C GLU A 471 -13.77 -4.92 17.43
N SER A 472 -14.38 -5.20 18.59
CA SER A 472 -13.98 -6.31 19.46
C SER A 472 -14.19 -7.70 18.82
N LEU A 473 -15.13 -7.83 17.88
CA LEU A 473 -15.38 -9.04 17.12
C LEU A 473 -14.49 -9.11 15.86
N ARG A 474 -14.26 -7.98 15.18
CA ARG A 474 -13.26 -7.90 14.09
C ARG A 474 -11.87 -8.26 14.60
N ARG A 475 -11.49 -7.72 15.77
CA ARG A 475 -10.25 -8.02 16.46
C ARG A 475 -10.12 -9.51 16.75
N ALA A 476 -11.17 -10.15 17.29
CA ALA A 476 -11.14 -11.58 17.58
C ALA A 476 -10.91 -12.43 16.32
N ASN A 477 -11.58 -12.12 15.20
CA ASN A 477 -11.35 -12.81 13.92
C ASN A 477 -9.92 -12.62 13.40
N ARG A 478 -9.35 -11.40 13.46
CA ARG A 478 -7.93 -11.18 13.09
C ARG A 478 -6.99 -11.97 13.98
N ALA A 479 -7.32 -12.07 15.25
CA ALA A 479 -6.47 -12.70 16.23
C ALA A 479 -6.54 -14.24 16.13
N HIS A 480 -7.67 -14.79 15.66
CA HIS A 480 -7.77 -16.17 15.18
C HIS A 480 -6.84 -16.44 14.00
N VAL A 481 -6.84 -15.57 12.98
CA VAL A 481 -5.92 -15.66 11.83
C VAL A 481 -4.46 -15.61 12.28
N GLN A 482 -4.13 -14.74 13.21
CA GLN A 482 -2.77 -14.61 13.74
C GLN A 482 -2.27 -15.84 14.50
N ASP A 483 -3.19 -16.68 14.98
CA ASP A 483 -2.89 -17.91 15.69
C ASP A 483 -2.76 -19.14 14.77
N ILE A 484 -3.15 -19.02 13.49
CA ILE A 484 -3.03 -20.11 12.48
C ILE A 484 -1.62 -20.69 12.49
N ALA A 485 -0.57 -19.86 12.48
CA ALA A 485 0.83 -20.31 12.48
C ALA A 485 1.18 -21.23 13.68
N ALA A 486 0.58 -21.00 14.85
CA ALA A 486 0.80 -21.83 16.03
C ALA A 486 0.12 -23.19 15.88
N LYS A 487 -1.14 -23.20 15.45
CA LYS A 487 -1.90 -24.44 15.17
C LYS A 487 -1.21 -25.30 14.11
N LEU A 488 -0.75 -24.69 13.03
CA LEU A 488 -0.06 -25.39 11.95
C LEU A 488 1.23 -26.04 12.40
N ARG A 489 2.02 -25.37 13.26
CA ARG A 489 3.23 -25.97 13.83
C ARG A 489 2.89 -27.18 14.68
N ASN A 490 1.84 -27.10 15.50
CA ASN A 490 1.39 -28.23 16.29
C ASN A 490 1.06 -29.42 15.38
N LEU A 491 0.43 -29.18 14.23
CA LEU A 491 0.02 -30.21 13.26
C LEU A 491 1.16 -30.71 12.36
N GLY A 492 2.33 -30.06 12.35
CA GLY A 492 3.38 -30.34 11.36
C GLY A 492 2.96 -29.92 9.95
N CYS A 493 2.09 -28.92 9.83
CA CYS A 493 1.58 -28.42 8.55
C CYS A 493 2.21 -27.07 8.17
N VAL A 494 2.23 -26.77 6.87
CA VAL A 494 2.62 -25.47 6.32
C VAL A 494 1.61 -24.98 5.29
N VAL A 495 1.51 -23.66 5.12
CA VAL A 495 0.66 -23.02 4.10
C VAL A 495 1.46 -22.79 2.83
N ALA A 496 0.99 -23.29 1.69
CA ALA A 496 1.59 -23.03 0.38
C ALA A 496 0.57 -22.42 -0.59
N PRO A 497 1.00 -21.72 -1.65
CA PRO A 497 0.12 -21.38 -2.76
C PRO A 497 -0.48 -22.64 -3.36
N ARG A 498 -1.79 -22.65 -3.56
CA ARG A 498 -2.49 -23.81 -4.07
C ARG A 498 -2.13 -24.07 -5.53
N ARG A 499 -1.79 -25.33 -5.84
CA ARG A 499 -1.52 -25.80 -7.22
C ARG A 499 -2.45 -26.93 -7.71
N GLY A 500 -3.36 -27.39 -6.85
CA GLY A 500 -4.40 -28.38 -7.21
C GLY A 500 -4.00 -29.84 -7.08
N GLY A 501 -2.89 -30.13 -6.39
CA GLY A 501 -2.59 -31.50 -5.98
C GLY A 501 -3.57 -31.93 -4.88
N THR A 502 -4.28 -33.03 -5.09
CA THR A 502 -5.29 -33.54 -4.15
C THR A 502 -4.70 -34.29 -2.95
N GLY A 503 -3.47 -34.80 -3.06
CA GLY A 503 -2.86 -35.67 -2.04
C GLY A 503 -2.56 -34.98 -0.70
N ASP A 504 -1.96 -33.78 -0.74
CA ASP A 504 -1.48 -33.11 0.47
C ASP A 504 -2.59 -32.43 1.27
N ALA A 505 -3.63 -31.94 0.58
CA ALA A 505 -4.78 -31.29 1.20
C ALA A 505 -5.64 -32.28 2.01
N SER A 506 -5.81 -33.53 1.53
CA SER A 506 -6.49 -34.60 2.29
C SER A 506 -5.72 -34.93 3.56
N ALA A 507 -4.40 -35.10 3.47
CA ALA A 507 -3.54 -35.43 4.60
C ALA A 507 -3.51 -34.33 5.67
N ALA A 508 -3.62 -33.06 5.28
CA ALA A 508 -3.75 -31.94 6.22
C ALA A 508 -5.13 -31.88 6.87
N GLY A 509 -6.20 -32.19 6.14
CA GLY A 509 -7.56 -32.32 6.70
C GLY A 509 -7.63 -33.44 7.75
N GLU A 510 -7.10 -34.61 7.42
CA GLU A 510 -6.98 -35.75 8.34
C GLU A 510 -6.17 -35.37 9.60
N ALA A 511 -5.05 -34.66 9.45
CA ALA A 511 -4.26 -34.20 10.60
C ALA A 511 -5.04 -33.24 11.51
N ILE A 512 -5.90 -32.40 10.95
CA ILE A 512 -6.80 -31.52 11.71
C ILE A 512 -7.84 -32.36 12.45
N ASP A 513 -8.48 -33.31 11.76
CA ASP A 513 -9.51 -34.17 12.35
C ASP A 513 -8.95 -35.05 13.48
N ASP A 514 -7.74 -35.61 13.31
CA ASP A 514 -7.03 -36.40 14.33
C ASP A 514 -6.81 -35.64 15.64
N ARG A 515 -6.71 -34.30 15.58
CA ARG A 515 -6.40 -33.43 16.73
C ARG A 515 -7.46 -32.38 16.98
N ILE A 516 -8.67 -32.59 16.47
CA ILE A 516 -9.71 -31.57 16.46
C ILE A 516 -10.09 -31.11 17.89
N GLU A 517 -10.14 -32.04 18.85
CA GLU A 517 -10.41 -31.73 20.26
C GLU A 517 -9.36 -30.81 20.87
N GLU A 518 -8.08 -31.10 20.60
CA GLU A 518 -6.97 -30.31 21.13
C GLU A 518 -6.95 -28.91 20.51
N LEU A 519 -7.11 -28.81 19.19
CA LEU A 519 -7.12 -27.54 18.47
C LEU A 519 -8.31 -26.66 18.88
N ALA A 520 -9.50 -27.23 19.02
CA ALA A 520 -10.70 -26.51 19.43
C ALA A 520 -10.58 -26.03 20.89
N ARG A 521 -10.05 -26.86 21.80
CA ARG A 521 -9.75 -26.47 23.18
C ARG A 521 -8.74 -25.31 23.23
N LEU A 522 -7.64 -25.40 22.48
CA LEU A 522 -6.60 -24.36 22.43
C LEU A 522 -7.17 -23.03 21.92
N GLU A 523 -8.03 -23.06 20.90
CA GLU A 523 -8.69 -21.87 20.38
C GLU A 523 -9.68 -21.27 21.39
N HIS A 524 -10.48 -22.09 22.05
CA HIS A 524 -11.39 -21.64 23.09
C HIS A 524 -10.65 -20.98 24.26
N GLU A 525 -9.55 -21.59 24.72
CA GLU A 525 -8.72 -21.03 25.79
C GLU A 525 -8.06 -19.71 25.37
N ARG A 526 -7.59 -19.63 24.12
CA ARG A 526 -7.06 -18.39 23.52
C ARG A 526 -8.11 -17.29 23.53
N TRP A 527 -9.32 -17.59 23.05
CA TRP A 527 -10.45 -16.66 23.06
C TRP A 527 -10.82 -16.22 24.48
N CYS A 528 -10.85 -17.15 25.44
CA CYS A 528 -11.11 -16.86 26.85
C CYS A 528 -10.06 -15.91 27.44
N ARG A 529 -8.76 -16.14 27.18
CA ARG A 529 -7.68 -15.26 27.63
C ARG A 529 -7.83 -13.86 27.04
N GLU A 530 -8.15 -13.75 25.75
CA GLU A 530 -8.37 -12.47 25.08
C GLU A 530 -9.54 -11.70 25.71
N ARG A 531 -10.69 -12.35 25.88
CA ARG A 531 -11.89 -11.73 26.48
C ARG A 531 -11.68 -11.32 27.93
N ARG A 532 -11.02 -12.15 28.75
CA ARG A 532 -10.67 -11.76 30.13
C ARG A 532 -9.72 -10.57 30.15
N GLY A 533 -8.76 -10.51 29.23
CA GLY A 533 -7.87 -9.35 29.06
C GLY A 533 -8.62 -8.07 28.64
N GLU A 534 -9.78 -8.19 27.99
CA GLU A 534 -10.70 -7.10 27.68
C GLU A 534 -11.70 -6.80 28.83
N GLY A 535 -11.56 -7.45 29.98
CA GLY A 535 -12.41 -7.26 31.16
C GLY A 535 -13.74 -8.01 31.12
N TRP A 536 -13.89 -9.01 30.24
CA TRP A 536 -15.06 -9.88 30.26
C TRP A 536 -15.00 -10.91 31.38
N THR A 537 -16.15 -11.23 31.95
CA THR A 537 -16.33 -12.21 33.02
C THR A 537 -17.37 -13.27 32.64
N HIS A 538 -17.39 -14.38 33.36
CA HIS A 538 -18.43 -15.39 33.18
C HIS A 538 -19.79 -14.86 33.66
N GLY A 539 -20.86 -15.27 32.98
CA GLY A 539 -22.24 -15.10 33.43
C GLY A 539 -23.16 -16.05 32.66
N GLU A 540 -24.28 -16.45 33.25
CA GLU A 540 -25.19 -17.44 32.65
C GLU A 540 -25.78 -16.98 31.31
N PHE A 541 -25.97 -15.67 31.16
CA PHE A 541 -26.46 -15.04 29.94
C PHE A 541 -25.44 -14.04 29.41
N ARG A 542 -25.47 -13.82 28.10
CA ARG A 542 -24.64 -12.81 27.45
C ARG A 542 -25.15 -11.42 27.81
N ASP A 543 -24.26 -10.58 28.33
CA ASP A 543 -24.52 -9.17 28.67
C ASP A 543 -23.32 -8.33 28.22
N ASP A 544 -23.45 -7.66 27.08
CA ASP A 544 -22.36 -6.87 26.48
C ASP A 544 -22.08 -5.59 27.28
N VAL A 545 -23.05 -5.07 28.06
CA VAL A 545 -22.89 -3.87 28.90
C VAL A 545 -22.05 -4.18 30.12
N ARG A 546 -22.37 -5.29 30.81
CA ARG A 546 -21.60 -5.78 31.98
C ARG A 546 -20.42 -6.66 31.59
N ARG A 547 -20.18 -6.85 30.29
CA ARG A 547 -19.15 -7.73 29.71
C ARG A 547 -19.20 -9.15 30.29
N ARG A 548 -20.37 -9.77 30.30
CA ARG A 548 -20.56 -11.17 30.71
C ARG A 548 -20.81 -12.07 29.51
N HIS A 549 -20.16 -13.23 29.48
CA HIS A 549 -20.36 -14.21 28.41
C HIS A 549 -20.48 -15.65 28.95
N PRO A 550 -21.47 -16.44 28.51
CA PRO A 550 -21.72 -17.80 29.02
C PRO A 550 -20.59 -18.78 28.72
N ALA A 551 -19.94 -18.62 27.57
CA ALA A 551 -18.81 -19.46 27.17
C ALA A 551 -17.50 -19.18 27.95
N LEU A 552 -17.41 -18.19 28.86
CA LEU A 552 -16.18 -17.90 29.62
C LEU A 552 -15.93 -18.88 30.79
N ARG A 553 -16.03 -20.17 30.50
CA ARG A 553 -15.85 -21.30 31.42
C ARG A 553 -14.83 -22.31 30.86
N PRO A 554 -14.32 -23.24 31.67
CA PRO A 554 -13.47 -24.34 31.19
C PRO A 554 -14.10 -25.10 30.03
N TRP A 555 -13.27 -25.62 29.12
CA TRP A 555 -13.71 -26.35 27.92
C TRP A 555 -14.67 -27.50 28.26
N ASP A 556 -14.33 -28.29 29.28
CA ASP A 556 -15.09 -29.47 29.68
C ASP A 556 -16.47 -29.12 30.29
N GLU A 557 -16.72 -27.85 30.62
CA GLU A 557 -18.01 -27.33 31.13
C GLU A 557 -18.86 -26.65 30.04
N LEU A 558 -18.36 -26.57 28.80
CA LEU A 558 -19.11 -25.99 27.69
C LEU A 558 -20.25 -26.91 27.24
N PRO A 559 -21.41 -26.35 26.87
CA PRO A 559 -22.44 -27.08 26.14
C PRO A 559 -21.89 -27.75 24.88
N LEU A 560 -22.36 -28.96 24.57
CA LEU A 560 -21.85 -29.77 23.44
C LEU A 560 -22.00 -29.06 22.09
N ASP A 561 -23.07 -28.29 21.90
CA ASP A 561 -23.30 -27.48 20.70
C ASP A 561 -22.26 -26.36 20.54
N VAL A 562 -21.86 -25.72 21.65
CA VAL A 562 -20.80 -24.70 21.65
C VAL A 562 -19.44 -25.34 21.39
N GLN A 563 -19.16 -26.52 21.95
CA GLN A 563 -17.93 -27.25 21.62
C GLN A 563 -17.89 -27.62 20.13
N GLU A 564 -19.01 -28.10 19.57
CA GLU A 564 -19.09 -28.45 18.16
C GLU A 564 -18.92 -27.23 17.24
N GLN A 565 -19.40 -26.05 17.64
CA GLN A 565 -19.13 -24.80 16.91
C GLN A 565 -17.63 -24.51 16.84
N ASN A 566 -16.90 -24.65 17.96
CA ASN A 566 -15.44 -24.45 17.97
C ASN A 566 -14.72 -25.48 17.09
N ARG A 567 -15.17 -26.75 17.08
CA ARG A 567 -14.62 -27.78 16.17
C ARG A 567 -14.89 -27.43 14.70
N ALA A 568 -16.11 -27.02 14.37
CA ALA A 568 -16.49 -26.63 13.03
C ALA A 568 -15.69 -25.43 12.51
N GLU A 569 -15.38 -24.45 13.37
CA GLU A 569 -14.49 -23.33 13.02
C GLU A 569 -13.09 -23.80 12.61
N ILE A 570 -12.51 -24.74 13.36
CA ILE A 570 -11.20 -25.32 13.03
C ILE A 570 -11.26 -26.16 11.74
N ARG A 571 -12.31 -26.97 11.56
CA ARG A 571 -12.50 -27.75 10.32
C ARG A 571 -12.68 -26.88 9.08
N ALA A 572 -13.17 -25.64 9.24
CA ALA A 572 -13.36 -24.72 8.12
C ALA A 572 -12.04 -24.07 7.64
N LEU A 573 -10.94 -24.20 8.39
CA LEU A 573 -9.68 -23.52 8.11
C LEU A 573 -9.08 -23.86 6.74
N PRO A 574 -9.01 -25.14 6.29
CA PRO A 574 -8.48 -25.49 4.97
C PRO A 574 -9.25 -24.81 3.84
N ASP A 575 -10.57 -24.74 3.96
CA ASP A 575 -11.41 -24.11 2.96
C ASP A 575 -11.28 -22.57 2.94
N VAL A 576 -11.13 -21.93 4.11
CA VAL A 576 -10.84 -20.48 4.22
C VAL A 576 -9.54 -20.13 3.49
N LEU A 577 -8.51 -20.98 3.67
CA LEU A 577 -7.23 -20.84 2.99
C LEU A 577 -7.37 -21.07 1.48
N SER A 578 -8.15 -22.08 1.08
CA SER A 578 -8.46 -22.41 -0.32
C SER A 578 -9.17 -21.25 -1.06
N ASP A 579 -10.15 -20.61 -0.41
CA ASP A 579 -10.82 -19.39 -0.93
C ASP A 579 -9.84 -18.23 -1.19
N SER A 580 -8.72 -18.22 -0.47
CA SER A 580 -7.66 -17.22 -0.57
C SER A 580 -6.50 -17.66 -1.47
N GLY A 581 -6.58 -18.83 -2.11
CA GLY A 581 -5.55 -19.34 -3.02
C GLY A 581 -4.43 -20.13 -2.34
N PHE A 582 -4.64 -20.57 -1.11
CA PHE A 582 -3.67 -21.34 -0.33
C PHE A 582 -4.13 -22.77 -0.07
N GLU A 583 -3.19 -23.65 0.21
CA GLU A 583 -3.44 -25.00 0.69
C GLU A 583 -2.55 -25.34 1.88
N LEU A 584 -3.02 -26.29 2.69
CA LEU A 584 -2.23 -26.86 3.78
C LEU A 584 -1.52 -28.10 3.29
N ILE A 585 -0.23 -28.19 3.60
CA ILE A 585 0.63 -29.32 3.28
C ILE A 585 1.17 -29.89 4.60
N ARG A 586 1.01 -31.20 4.81
CA ARG A 586 1.60 -31.90 5.96
C ARG A 586 3.05 -32.27 5.66
N LEU A 587 3.97 -31.81 6.50
CA LEU A 587 5.40 -32.11 6.39
C LEU A 587 5.70 -33.46 7.07
N ALA A 588 5.31 -34.58 6.43
CA ALA A 588 5.51 -35.96 6.90
C ALA A 588 4.86 -36.31 8.28
N PRO A 589 4.58 -37.59 8.58
CA PRO A 589 3.99 -37.95 9.87
C PRO A 589 5.02 -37.74 10.98
N ALA A 590 4.62 -37.01 12.03
CA ALA A 590 5.41 -36.88 13.24
C ALA A 590 5.82 -38.27 13.76
N VAL A 591 7.09 -38.41 14.13
CA VAL A 591 7.65 -39.56 14.84
C VAL A 591 6.68 -39.96 15.97
N PRO A 592 6.31 -41.25 16.10
CA PRO A 592 5.35 -41.67 17.12
C PRO A 592 5.85 -41.25 18.50
N LYS A 593 4.91 -40.80 19.35
CA LYS A 593 5.15 -40.52 20.78
C LYS A 593 6.10 -41.57 21.33
N GLN A 594 7.23 -41.13 21.91
CA GLN A 594 8.01 -42.00 22.77
C GLN A 594 7.03 -42.63 23.76
N ARG A 595 6.86 -43.95 23.68
CA ARG A 595 6.27 -44.71 24.78
C ARG A 595 7.11 -44.35 26.00
N GLU A 596 6.49 -43.72 26.99
CA GLU A 596 7.00 -43.78 28.35
C GLU A 596 7.18 -45.28 28.63
N GLY A 597 8.43 -45.72 28.67
CA GLY A 597 8.76 -47.07 29.12
C GLY A 597 8.28 -47.22 30.56
N PRO A 598 7.86 -48.44 30.96
CA PRO A 598 7.49 -48.66 32.34
C PRO A 598 8.68 -48.29 33.22
N GLY A 599 8.41 -47.52 34.27
CA GLY A 599 9.39 -47.33 35.33
C GLY A 599 9.73 -48.70 35.90
N ASP A 600 10.96 -49.15 35.67
CA ASP A 600 11.53 -50.23 36.46
C ASP A 600 11.94 -49.63 37.81
N ALA A 601 11.13 -49.97 38.80
CA ALA A 601 11.58 -50.13 40.17
C ALA A 601 12.54 -51.34 40.20
N ASP A 602 13.78 -51.09 40.59
CA ASP A 602 14.49 -51.77 41.68
C ASP A 602 15.83 -51.07 41.97
#